data_AF-A0A7W7IV86-F1
#
_entry.id   AF-A0A7W7IV86-F1
#
_cell.length_a   1.000
_cell.length_b   1.000
_cell.length_c   1.000
_cell.angle_alpha   90.00
_cell.angle_beta   90.00
_cell.angle_gamma   90.00
#
_symmetry.space_group_name_H-M   'P 1'
#
loop_
_entity.id
_entity.type
_entity.pdbx_description
1 polymer ?
#
loop_
_entity_poly.entity_id
_entity_poly.type
_entity_poly.pdbx_seq_one_letter_code
_entity_poly.pdbx_strand_id
1 'polypeptide(L)'
;MKTNSNTDKTQIEQDALQLVMEEFSQEQKINNQHIVTLISEVKNVKDKIDSFKKESEGEIKLSQPFDISTVEVILQKGILDMKYMIGRQPKSIVRKFQVLLFPEQDAKLFYKIVFGRWILYLTVMLAITNLCKWGLNSSNNRKEVELRMIQDETVWGAWIYMYNNSDKKIKQQMDKAYINAVRAQRKSGQ
;
A
#
# COMPACT_ATOMS: atom_id res chain seq x y z
N MET A 1 -22.88 36.89 16.30
CA MET A 1 -22.58 36.96 14.85
C MET A 1 -21.44 35.98 14.55
N LYS A 2 -21.76 34.71 14.22
CA LYS A 2 -20.79 33.63 13.96
C LYS A 2 -21.38 32.64 12.95
N THR A 3 -21.28 32.94 11.65
CA THR A 3 -21.71 32.04 10.56
C THR A 3 -20.97 32.32 9.23
N ASN A 4 -19.65 32.62 9.23
CA ASN A 4 -18.90 32.87 7.98
C ASN A 4 -17.76 31.88 7.66
N SER A 5 -17.38 30.96 8.56
CA SER A 5 -16.22 30.08 8.30
C SER A 5 -16.52 28.86 7.41
N ASN A 6 -17.78 28.41 7.34
CA ASN A 6 -18.14 27.22 6.56
C ASN A 6 -18.37 27.53 5.08
N THR A 7 -18.84 28.73 4.75
CA THR A 7 -19.11 29.15 3.37
C THR A 7 -17.81 29.34 2.59
N ASP A 8 -16.80 30.00 3.18
CA ASP A 8 -15.48 30.20 2.57
C ASP A 8 -14.77 28.87 2.29
N LYS A 9 -14.85 27.91 3.21
CA LYS A 9 -14.22 26.59 3.03
C LYS A 9 -14.83 25.80 1.86
N THR A 10 -16.15 25.92 1.67
CA THR A 10 -16.86 25.22 0.60
C THR A 10 -16.53 25.82 -0.77
N GLN A 11 -16.33 27.14 -0.85
CA GLN A 11 -15.86 27.80 -2.08
C GLN A 11 -14.44 27.40 -2.44
N ILE A 12 -13.52 27.35 -1.47
CA ILE A 12 -12.13 26.93 -1.71
C ILE A 12 -12.07 25.49 -2.25
N GLU A 13 -12.91 24.60 -1.73
CA GLU A 13 -13.00 23.21 -2.21
C GLU A 13 -13.62 23.12 -3.62
N GLN A 14 -14.58 23.98 -3.95
CA GLN A 14 -15.16 24.07 -5.30
C GLN A 14 -14.17 24.63 -6.33
N ASP A 15 -13.41 25.67 -5.97
CA ASP A 15 -12.39 26.26 -6.84
C ASP A 15 -11.25 25.27 -7.10
N ALA A 16 -10.83 24.54 -6.07
CA ALA A 16 -9.82 23.48 -6.21
C ALA A 16 -10.32 22.33 -7.10
N LEU A 17 -11.59 21.92 -6.95
CA LEU A 17 -12.18 20.89 -7.79
C LEU A 17 -12.31 21.35 -9.24
N GLN A 18 -12.69 22.61 -9.46
CA GLN A 18 -12.77 23.21 -10.80
C GLN A 18 -11.40 23.24 -11.47
N LEU A 19 -10.35 23.62 -10.74
CA LEU A 19 -8.97 23.60 -11.23
C LEU A 19 -8.54 22.20 -11.67
N VAL A 20 -8.79 21.18 -10.83
CA VAL A 20 -8.45 19.79 -11.17
C VAL A 20 -9.21 19.30 -12.41
N MET A 21 -10.50 19.67 -12.55
CA MET A 21 -11.27 19.29 -13.75
C MET A 21 -10.74 19.98 -15.02
N GLU A 22 -10.30 21.23 -14.90
CA GLU A 22 -9.72 21.99 -16.01
C GLU A 22 -8.37 21.40 -16.43
N GLU A 23 -7.49 21.11 -15.47
CA GLU A 23 -6.21 20.41 -15.71
C GLU A 23 -6.43 19.04 -16.37
N PHE A 24 -7.39 18.25 -15.87
CA PHE A 24 -7.71 16.94 -16.43
C PHE A 24 -8.24 17.03 -17.87
N SER A 25 -9.11 18.02 -18.15
CA SER A 25 -9.63 18.27 -19.50
C SER A 25 -8.51 18.66 -20.48
N GLN A 26 -7.58 19.50 -20.01
CA GLN A 26 -6.43 19.93 -20.80
C GLN A 26 -5.46 18.76 -21.08
N GLU A 27 -5.17 17.92 -20.08
CA GLU A 27 -4.36 16.72 -20.26
C GLU A 27 -5.01 15.75 -21.26
N GLN A 28 -6.33 15.54 -21.17
CA GLN A 28 -7.05 14.66 -22.10
C GLN A 28 -6.97 15.17 -23.55
N LYS A 29 -7.03 16.49 -23.76
CA LYS A 29 -6.87 17.09 -25.09
C LYS A 29 -5.46 16.87 -25.65
N ILE A 30 -4.42 17.08 -24.85
CA ILE A 30 -3.02 16.85 -25.24
C ILE A 30 -2.80 15.37 -25.57
N ASN A 31 -3.33 14.47 -24.73
CA ASN A 31 -3.23 13.04 -24.96
C ASN A 31 -3.88 12.60 -26.29
N ASN A 32 -5.08 13.14 -26.61
CA ASN A 32 -5.71 12.87 -27.89
C ASN A 32 -4.88 13.34 -29.09
N GLN A 33 -4.18 14.48 -28.97
CA GLN A 33 -3.25 14.95 -30.02
C GLN A 33 -2.07 13.99 -30.20
N HIS A 34 -1.49 13.49 -29.10
CA HIS A 34 -0.41 12.49 -29.17
C HIS A 34 -0.85 11.19 -29.84
N ILE A 35 -2.07 10.71 -29.56
CA ILE A 35 -2.64 9.52 -30.21
C ILE A 35 -2.77 9.73 -31.71
N VAL A 36 -3.27 10.90 -32.15
CA VAL A 36 -3.39 11.22 -33.58
C VAL A 36 -2.01 11.25 -34.26
N THR A 37 -1.01 11.84 -33.60
CA THR A 37 0.37 11.88 -34.12
C THR A 37 0.94 10.46 -34.25
N LEU A 38 0.79 9.62 -33.22
CA LEU A 38 1.23 8.22 -33.25
C LEU A 38 0.57 7.42 -34.38
N ILE A 39 -0.74 7.61 -34.60
CA ILE A 39 -1.46 6.95 -35.71
C ILE A 39 -0.84 7.38 -37.05
N SER A 40 -0.49 8.65 -37.23
CA SER A 40 0.12 9.14 -38.46
C SER A 40 1.53 8.61 -38.68
N GLU A 41 2.34 8.50 -37.62
CA GLU A 41 3.68 7.90 -37.67
C GLU A 41 3.62 6.40 -38.00
N VAL A 42 2.73 5.65 -37.35
CA VAL A 42 2.52 4.22 -37.63
C VAL A 42 2.06 4.01 -39.07
N LYS A 43 1.19 4.89 -39.59
CA LYS A 43 0.77 4.84 -40.99
C LYS A 43 1.96 5.08 -41.94
N ASN A 44 2.81 6.07 -41.66
CA ASN A 44 4.00 6.34 -42.46
C ASN A 44 4.98 5.14 -42.45
N VAL A 45 5.18 4.51 -41.29
CA VAL A 45 5.98 3.28 -41.18
C VAL A 45 5.37 2.14 -41.99
N LYS A 46 4.05 1.95 -41.92
CA LYS A 46 3.34 0.95 -42.73
C LYS A 46 3.53 1.20 -44.22
N ASP A 47 3.37 2.45 -44.67
CA ASP A 47 3.53 2.82 -46.07
C ASP A 47 4.97 2.56 -46.56
N LYS A 48 5.99 2.80 -45.71
CA LYS A 48 7.39 2.46 -46.00
C LYS A 48 7.64 0.95 -46.08
N ILE A 49 6.97 0.16 -45.24
CA ILE A 49 7.06 -1.31 -45.30
C ILE A 49 6.43 -1.84 -46.59
N ASP A 50 5.26 -1.30 -46.96
CA ASP A 50 4.57 -1.68 -48.19
C ASP A 50 5.35 -1.28 -49.45
N SER A 51 6.07 -0.14 -49.43
CA SER A 51 6.97 0.24 -50.53
C SER A 51 8.18 -0.69 -50.64
N PHE A 52 8.81 -1.05 -49.52
CA PHE A 52 9.92 -2.00 -49.50
C PHE A 52 9.50 -3.38 -50.03
N LYS A 53 8.29 -3.83 -49.67
CA LYS A 53 7.77 -5.12 -50.16
C LYS A 53 7.58 -5.12 -51.67
N LYS A 54 7.00 -4.04 -52.24
CA LYS A 54 6.81 -3.90 -53.69
C LYS A 54 8.12 -3.81 -54.46
N GLU A 55 9.13 -3.14 -53.91
CA GLU A 55 10.46 -3.03 -54.50
C GLU A 55 11.17 -4.39 -54.53
N SER A 56 11.01 -5.21 -53.47
CA SER A 56 11.59 -6.56 -53.41
C SER A 56 10.94 -7.57 -54.37
N GLU A 57 9.69 -7.38 -54.75
CA GLU A 57 8.99 -8.25 -55.72
C GLU A 57 9.39 -7.95 -57.19
N GLY A 58 10.03 -6.80 -57.46
CA GLY A 58 10.47 -6.38 -58.80
C GLY A 58 11.86 -6.87 -59.23
N GLU A 59 12.76 -7.18 -58.28
CA GLU A 59 14.18 -7.47 -58.57
C GLU A 59 14.52 -8.96 -58.79
N ILE A 60 13.54 -9.88 -58.73
CA ILE A 60 13.78 -11.32 -58.98
C ILE A 60 13.82 -11.63 -60.49
N LYS A 61 14.72 -10.99 -61.24
CA LYS A 61 15.06 -11.38 -62.63
C LYS A 61 16.53 -11.11 -62.94
N LEU A 62 17.46 -11.86 -62.36
CA LEU A 62 18.81 -11.95 -62.91
C LEU A 62 19.33 -13.39 -62.90
N SER A 63 19.21 -14.02 -64.07
CA SER A 63 19.97 -15.20 -64.47
C SER A 63 21.34 -14.73 -64.97
N GLN A 64 22.37 -14.82 -64.14
CA GLN A 64 23.76 -14.84 -64.61
C GLN A 64 24.64 -15.56 -63.59
N PRO A 65 25.57 -16.46 -64.01
CA PRO A 65 26.47 -17.13 -63.09
C PRO A 65 27.46 -16.10 -62.54
N PHE A 66 27.23 -15.64 -61.31
CA PHE A 66 28.11 -14.69 -60.64
C PHE A 66 29.29 -15.44 -60.00
N ASP A 67 30.49 -14.92 -60.25
CA ASP A 67 31.73 -15.40 -59.65
C ASP A 67 31.69 -15.22 -58.12
N ILE A 68 31.57 -16.35 -57.44
CA ILE A 68 31.30 -16.48 -56.00
C ILE A 68 32.49 -15.97 -55.17
N SER A 69 33.67 -15.87 -55.78
CA SER A 69 34.90 -15.37 -55.13
C SER A 69 34.75 -13.93 -54.62
N THR A 70 34.10 -13.06 -55.40
CA THR A 70 33.94 -11.65 -55.02
C THR A 70 32.90 -11.49 -53.91
N VAL A 71 31.84 -12.32 -53.96
CA VAL A 71 30.79 -12.35 -52.93
C VAL A 71 31.34 -12.87 -51.61
N GLU A 72 32.21 -13.88 -51.64
CA GLU A 72 32.84 -14.41 -50.43
C GLU A 72 33.72 -13.37 -49.74
N VAL A 73 34.52 -12.62 -50.50
CA VAL A 73 35.36 -11.53 -49.95
C VAL A 73 34.50 -10.41 -49.36
N ILE A 74 33.38 -10.06 -50.00
CA ILE A 74 32.44 -9.05 -49.50
C ILE A 74 31.72 -9.53 -48.23
N LEU A 75 31.33 -10.81 -48.17
CA LEU A 75 30.72 -11.42 -46.99
C LEU A 75 31.71 -11.51 -45.82
N GLN A 76 32.94 -11.94 -46.07
CA GLN A 76 33.98 -11.99 -45.04
C GLN A 76 34.27 -10.59 -44.48
N LYS A 77 34.37 -9.58 -45.36
CA LYS A 77 34.52 -8.19 -44.95
C LYS A 77 33.31 -7.69 -44.17
N GLY A 78 32.09 -7.99 -44.62
CA GLY A 78 30.84 -7.60 -43.96
C GLY A 78 30.67 -8.25 -42.59
N ILE A 79 31.08 -9.52 -42.43
CA ILE A 79 31.08 -10.22 -41.13
C ILE A 79 32.11 -9.61 -40.18
N LEU A 80 33.30 -9.26 -40.68
CA LEU A 80 34.34 -8.62 -39.89
C LEU A 80 33.89 -7.23 -39.40
N ASP A 81 33.25 -6.47 -40.28
CA ASP A 81 32.75 -5.12 -39.99
C ASP A 81 31.53 -5.18 -39.05
N MET A 82 30.62 -6.15 -39.23
CA MET A 82 29.54 -6.42 -38.27
C MET A 82 30.09 -6.79 -36.89
N LYS A 83 31.12 -7.64 -36.80
CA LYS A 83 31.74 -8.00 -35.52
C LYS A 83 32.38 -6.77 -34.84
N TYR A 84 32.99 -5.89 -35.62
CA TYR A 84 33.54 -4.64 -35.14
C TYR A 84 32.45 -3.65 -34.69
N MET A 85 31.36 -3.55 -35.44
CA MET A 85 30.19 -2.73 -35.09
C MET A 85 29.47 -3.27 -33.85
N ILE A 86 29.34 -4.58 -33.67
CA ILE A 86 28.79 -5.21 -32.46
C ILE A 86 29.70 -4.95 -31.26
N GLY A 87 31.02 -4.97 -31.44
CA GLY A 87 31.98 -4.60 -30.40
C GLY A 87 31.93 -3.13 -29.99
N ARG A 88 31.44 -2.26 -30.88
CA ARG A 88 31.24 -0.82 -30.65
C ARG A 88 29.79 -0.40 -30.38
N GLN A 89 28.83 -1.30 -30.52
CA GLN A 89 27.45 -1.01 -30.14
C GLN A 89 27.46 -0.70 -28.64
N PRO A 90 26.84 0.42 -28.21
CA PRO A 90 26.65 0.68 -26.80
C PRO A 90 25.84 -0.49 -26.26
N LYS A 91 26.47 -1.33 -25.42
CA LYS A 91 25.82 -2.47 -24.76
C LYS A 91 24.46 -1.99 -24.28
N SER A 92 23.40 -2.65 -24.74
CA SER A 92 22.03 -2.31 -24.36
C SER A 92 22.02 -2.17 -22.84
N ILE A 93 21.82 -0.94 -22.36
CA ILE A 93 21.66 -0.67 -20.94
C ILE A 93 20.35 -1.37 -20.60
N VAL A 94 20.45 -2.60 -20.12
CA VAL A 94 19.33 -3.32 -19.53
C VAL A 94 19.01 -2.51 -18.28
N ARG A 95 18.08 -1.55 -18.41
CA ARG A 95 17.53 -0.82 -17.27
C ARG A 95 16.85 -1.85 -16.39
N LYS A 96 17.59 -2.35 -15.40
CA LYS A 96 17.03 -3.05 -14.27
C LYS A 96 16.18 -2.02 -13.53
N PHE A 97 14.87 -2.04 -13.76
CA PHE A 97 13.91 -1.40 -12.86
C PHE A 97 13.90 -2.19 -11.54
N GLN A 98 15.00 -2.09 -10.78
CA GLN A 98 14.94 -2.38 -9.37
C GLN A 98 14.28 -1.16 -8.75
N VAL A 99 13.10 -1.33 -8.18
CA VAL A 99 12.55 -0.38 -7.22
C VAL A 99 13.46 -0.46 -5.99
N LEU A 100 14.65 0.14 -6.06
CA LEU A 100 15.31 0.56 -4.85
C LEU A 100 14.42 1.65 -4.27
N LEU A 101 13.98 1.48 -3.03
CA LEU A 101 13.32 2.55 -2.28
C LEU A 101 14.20 3.81 -2.14
N PHE A 102 15.45 3.83 -2.64
CA PHE A 102 16.43 4.89 -2.47
C PHE A 102 17.36 5.08 -3.69
N PRO A 103 17.80 6.31 -3.99
CA PRO A 103 18.78 6.60 -5.04
C PRO A 103 20.18 6.05 -4.72
N GLU A 104 20.89 5.49 -5.72
CA GLU A 104 22.21 4.84 -5.56
C GLU A 104 23.31 5.76 -5.02
N GLN A 105 23.24 7.07 -5.28
CA GLN A 105 24.32 7.99 -4.94
C GLN A 105 24.43 8.33 -3.44
N ASP A 106 23.38 8.09 -2.62
CA ASP A 106 23.37 8.49 -1.19
C ASP A 106 22.69 7.51 -0.23
N ALA A 107 22.48 6.25 -0.64
CA ALA A 107 21.76 5.25 0.15
C ALA A 107 22.27 5.10 1.60
N LYS A 108 23.58 5.29 1.83
CA LYS A 108 24.20 5.19 3.16
C LYS A 108 23.81 6.32 4.11
N LEU A 109 23.65 7.54 3.60
CA LEU A 109 23.24 8.70 4.39
C LEU A 109 21.75 8.61 4.73
N PHE A 110 20.90 8.28 3.74
CA PHE A 110 19.47 8.10 3.98
C PHE A 110 19.18 6.97 4.97
N TYR A 111 19.86 5.82 4.85
CA TYR A 111 19.69 4.73 5.81
C TYR A 111 20.09 5.15 7.22
N LYS A 112 21.20 5.89 7.38
CA LYS A 112 21.67 6.37 8.68
C LYS A 112 20.69 7.35 9.34
N ILE A 113 20.08 8.26 8.57
CA ILE A 113 19.11 9.22 9.10
C ILE A 113 17.77 8.52 9.42
N VAL A 114 17.20 7.80 8.46
CA VAL A 114 15.85 7.21 8.56
C VAL A 114 15.83 6.06 9.55
N PHE A 115 16.73 5.08 9.40
CA PHE A 115 16.77 3.94 10.31
C PHE A 115 17.43 4.25 11.66
N GLY A 116 18.26 5.30 11.73
CA GLY A 116 18.88 5.72 12.99
C GLY A 116 17.94 6.52 13.87
N ARG A 117 17.54 7.71 13.42
CA ARG A 117 16.86 8.68 14.30
C ARG A 117 15.34 8.62 14.18
N TRP A 118 14.80 8.45 12.98
CA TRP A 118 13.35 8.44 12.76
C TRP A 118 12.68 7.17 13.31
N ILE A 119 13.23 5.98 13.02
CA ILE A 119 12.70 4.73 13.57
C ILE A 119 12.83 4.70 15.10
N LEU A 120 13.91 5.23 15.66
CA LEU A 120 14.08 5.31 17.11
C LEU A 120 12.99 6.20 17.73
N TYR A 121 12.74 7.39 17.18
CA TYR A 121 11.65 8.24 17.68
C TYR A 121 10.28 7.61 17.53
N LEU A 122 10.03 6.90 16.42
CA LEU A 122 8.77 6.19 16.21
C LEU A 122 8.59 5.06 17.24
N THR A 123 9.64 4.30 17.51
CA THR A 123 9.63 3.23 18.50
C THR A 123 9.40 3.77 19.90
N VAL A 124 10.08 4.87 20.26
CA VAL A 124 9.91 5.55 21.57
C VAL A 124 8.48 6.09 21.71
N MET A 125 7.95 6.76 20.69
CA MET A 125 6.58 7.28 20.70
C MET A 125 5.55 6.16 20.87
N LEU A 126 5.76 5.04 20.18
CA LEU A 126 4.89 3.88 20.24
C LEU A 126 4.99 3.18 21.60
N ALA A 127 6.19 3.08 22.17
CA ALA A 127 6.40 2.57 23.52
C ALA A 127 5.70 3.43 24.57
N ILE A 128 5.86 4.76 24.52
CA ILE A 128 5.19 5.69 25.45
C ILE A 128 3.67 5.55 25.33
N THR A 129 3.13 5.53 24.12
CA THR A 129 1.68 5.42 23.91
C THR A 129 1.13 4.12 24.48
N ASN A 130 1.83 3.00 24.29
CA ASN A 130 1.42 1.72 24.85
C ASN A 130 1.59 1.66 26.37
N LEU A 131 2.65 2.25 26.93
CA LEU A 131 2.84 2.36 28.38
C LEU A 131 1.76 3.23 29.02
N CYS A 132 1.38 4.35 28.40
CA CYS A 132 0.28 5.20 28.87
C CYS A 132 -1.06 4.45 28.82
N LYS A 133 -1.37 3.76 27.71
CA LYS A 133 -2.58 2.94 27.59
C LYS A 133 -2.61 1.82 28.62
N TRP A 134 -1.49 1.12 28.81
CA TRP A 134 -1.37 0.07 29.81
C TRP A 134 -1.51 0.62 31.23
N GLY A 135 -0.88 1.75 31.54
CA GLY A 135 -0.97 2.40 32.85
C GLY A 135 -2.39 2.86 33.18
N LEU A 136 -3.08 3.48 32.23
CA LEU A 136 -4.49 3.87 32.39
C LEU A 136 -5.39 2.65 32.56
N ASN A 137 -5.23 1.62 31.74
CA ASN A 137 -6.03 0.41 31.82
C ASN A 137 -5.77 -0.37 33.13
N SER A 138 -4.51 -0.44 33.56
CA SER A 138 -4.13 -1.07 34.83
C SER A 138 -4.73 -0.31 36.02
N SER A 139 -4.70 1.02 35.99
CA SER A 139 -5.33 1.86 37.01
C SER A 139 -6.86 1.68 37.06
N ASN A 140 -7.52 1.69 35.89
CA ASN A 140 -8.97 1.49 35.81
C ASN A 140 -9.38 0.08 36.26
N ASN A 141 -8.68 -0.96 35.80
CA ASN A 141 -8.94 -2.33 36.22
C ASN A 141 -8.78 -2.50 37.73
N ARG A 142 -7.78 -1.86 38.36
CA ARG A 142 -7.63 -1.91 39.82
C ARG A 142 -8.82 -1.27 40.53
N LYS A 143 -9.29 -0.11 40.05
CA LYS A 143 -10.47 0.57 40.61
C LYS A 143 -11.74 -0.26 40.43
N GLU A 144 -11.92 -0.88 39.28
CA GLU A 144 -13.09 -1.74 39.03
C GLU A 144 -13.09 -2.99 39.90
N VAL A 145 -11.93 -3.62 40.11
CA VAL A 145 -11.80 -4.77 41.01
C VAL A 145 -12.09 -4.36 42.45
N GLU A 146 -11.57 -3.23 42.90
CA GLU A 146 -11.84 -2.70 44.25
C GLU A 146 -13.33 -2.38 44.45
N LEU A 147 -13.97 -1.73 43.47
CA LEU A 147 -15.41 -1.46 43.52
C LEU A 147 -16.25 -2.74 43.57
N ARG A 148 -15.88 -3.77 42.81
CA ARG A 148 -16.55 -5.08 42.86
C ARG A 148 -16.39 -5.74 44.22
N MET A 149 -15.19 -5.69 44.81
CA MET A 149 -14.95 -6.23 46.15
C MET A 149 -15.79 -5.53 47.22
N ILE A 150 -15.84 -4.19 47.20
CA ILE A 150 -16.67 -3.42 48.14
C ILE A 150 -18.15 -3.75 47.98
N GLN A 151 -18.63 -3.89 46.73
CA GLN A 151 -20.02 -4.25 46.46
C GLN A 151 -20.33 -5.67 46.95
N ASP A 152 -19.45 -6.64 46.67
CA ASP A 152 -19.61 -8.02 47.12
C ASP A 152 -19.59 -8.12 48.66
N GLU A 153 -18.68 -7.41 49.34
CA GLU A 153 -18.63 -7.33 50.80
C GLU A 153 -19.92 -6.72 51.38
N THR A 154 -20.45 -5.67 50.75
CA THR A 154 -21.69 -5.02 51.19
C THR A 154 -22.90 -5.96 51.04
N VAL A 155 -23.01 -6.63 49.89
CA VAL A 155 -24.09 -7.60 49.62
C VAL A 155 -24.00 -8.79 50.58
N TRP A 156 -22.79 -9.31 50.80
CA TRP A 156 -22.55 -10.39 51.75
C TRP A 156 -22.89 -9.98 53.19
N GLY A 157 -22.49 -8.78 53.61
CA GLY A 157 -22.84 -8.22 54.92
C GLY A 157 -24.35 -8.08 55.11
N ALA A 158 -25.06 -7.55 54.11
CA ALA A 158 -26.51 -7.44 54.13
C ALA A 158 -27.19 -8.82 54.18
N TRP A 159 -26.67 -9.79 53.42
CA TRP A 159 -27.15 -11.17 53.43
C TRP A 159 -26.99 -11.81 54.80
N ILE A 160 -25.82 -11.68 55.45
CA ILE A 160 -25.58 -12.20 56.80
C ILE A 160 -26.52 -11.54 57.81
N TYR A 161 -26.68 -10.22 57.74
CA TYR A 161 -27.57 -9.49 58.65
C TYR A 161 -29.01 -10.00 58.55
N MET A 162 -29.53 -10.09 57.32
CA MET A 162 -30.87 -10.62 57.07
C MET A 162 -31.01 -12.09 57.49
N TYR A 163 -29.99 -12.89 57.21
CA TYR A 163 -29.97 -14.29 57.62
C TYR A 163 -30.03 -14.40 59.13
N ASN A 164 -29.21 -13.67 59.89
CA ASN A 164 -29.18 -13.75 61.34
C ASN A 164 -30.49 -13.27 61.99
N ASN A 165 -31.08 -12.18 61.47
CA ASN A 165 -32.27 -11.55 62.04
C ASN A 165 -33.61 -12.13 61.54
N SER A 166 -33.60 -13.15 60.68
CA SER A 166 -34.83 -13.70 60.09
C SER A 166 -35.30 -15.02 60.73
N ASP A 167 -36.58 -15.31 60.51
CA ASP A 167 -37.23 -16.53 60.96
C ASP A 167 -36.71 -17.78 60.24
N LYS A 168 -36.87 -18.94 60.87
CA LYS A 168 -36.43 -20.25 60.35
C LYS A 168 -36.90 -20.53 58.92
N LYS A 169 -38.12 -20.10 58.56
CA LYS A 169 -38.67 -20.30 57.21
C LYS A 169 -37.92 -19.50 56.14
N ILE A 170 -37.52 -18.27 56.46
CA ILE A 170 -36.78 -17.38 55.56
C ILE A 170 -35.35 -17.89 55.38
N LYS A 171 -34.69 -18.31 56.47
CA LYS A 171 -33.37 -18.97 56.43
C LYS A 171 -33.34 -20.16 55.45
N GLN A 172 -34.34 -21.05 55.55
CA GLN A 172 -34.45 -22.19 54.63
C GLN A 172 -34.67 -21.79 53.16
N GLN A 173 -35.37 -20.68 52.90
CA GLN A 173 -35.52 -20.16 51.53
C GLN A 173 -34.21 -19.57 51.01
N MET A 174 -33.47 -18.85 51.87
CA MET A 174 -32.16 -18.30 51.56
C MET A 174 -31.13 -19.41 51.26
N ASP A 175 -31.10 -20.49 52.04
CA ASP A 175 -30.23 -21.65 51.80
C ASP A 175 -30.54 -22.32 50.45
N LYS A 176 -31.83 -22.49 50.13
CA LYS A 176 -32.26 -23.02 48.83
C LYS A 176 -31.83 -22.12 47.67
N ALA A 177 -31.97 -20.81 47.83
CA ALA A 177 -31.53 -19.83 46.83
C ALA A 177 -30.02 -19.92 46.60
N TYR A 178 -29.22 -20.01 47.67
CA TYR A 178 -27.77 -20.16 47.59
C TYR A 178 -27.36 -21.47 46.88
N ILE A 179 -27.94 -22.61 47.26
CA ILE A 179 -27.65 -23.90 46.63
C ILE A 179 -27.99 -23.88 45.14
N ASN A 180 -29.11 -23.27 44.76
CA ASN A 180 -29.51 -23.13 43.37
C ASN A 180 -28.55 -22.23 42.58
N ALA A 181 -28.10 -21.11 43.16
CA ALA A 181 -27.12 -20.21 42.54
C ALA A 181 -25.78 -20.91 42.28
N VAL A 182 -25.25 -21.64 43.27
CA VAL A 182 -24.01 -22.43 43.13
C VAL A 182 -24.16 -23.52 42.06
N ARG A 183 -25.32 -24.18 42.01
CA ARG A 183 -25.61 -25.19 40.97
C ARG A 183 -25.68 -24.58 39.58
N ALA A 184 -26.25 -23.37 39.45
CA ALA A 184 -26.32 -22.66 38.18
C ALA A 184 -24.92 -22.25 37.67
N GLN A 185 -24.06 -21.71 38.53
CA GLN A 185 -22.68 -21.33 38.17
C GLN A 185 -21.83 -22.53 37.70
N ARG A 186 -21.99 -23.70 38.33
CA ARG A 186 -21.29 -24.92 37.88
C ARG A 186 -21.73 -25.42 36.51
N LYS A 187 -22.98 -25.15 36.11
CA LYS A 187 -23.52 -25.55 34.81
C LYS A 187 -23.13 -24.59 33.67
N SER A 188 -22.83 -23.33 33.98
CA SER A 188 -22.39 -22.35 32.98
C SER A 188 -20.88 -22.36 32.71
N GLY A 189 -20.10 -23.10 33.52
CA GLY A 189 -18.65 -23.24 33.37
C GLY A 189 -18.18 -24.55 32.72
N GLN A 190 -19.11 -25.39 32.26
CA GLN A 190 -18.88 -26.55 31.39
C GLN A 190 -19.39 -26.23 29.98
#